data_AF-A0A1W9VKD2-F1
#
_entry.id   AF-A0A1W9VKD2-F1
#
_cell.length_a   1.000
_cell.length_b   1.000
_cell.length_c   1.000
_cell.angle_alpha   90.00
_cell.angle_beta   90.00
_cell.angle_gamma   90.00
#
_symmetry.space_group_name_H-M   'P 1'
#
loop_
_entity.id
_entity.type
_entity.pdbx_description
1 polymer ?
#
loop_
_entity_poly.entity_id
_entity_poly.type
_entity_poly.pdbx_seq_one_letter_code
_entity_poly.pdbx_strand_id
1 'polypeptide(L)'
;MLAHLIQGIGEALYKAGWYAWVQALGHFAGTLGAPSTILGLALVIGTFFLVIFYLQKLPLPNALNGAKLWAGQAVILGVAGILLGRLPSWVADLPLKLLTTYDRLTISLMFGASLLVAGLLEFLIKNRKLRIALLSLIIALAVGQQFMSANDFRRDWTYQRNLAWQLSWRIPAMEPGTLLLTHQLPMASESDLNYTAALNWIYAPDFAPPDDMPYVILSTIKRLDGPSLPALEPDIPIHVPYRTVSFRGSTSDAIVIYAPTAGCLRVLDPVYANSETYNKESDYLTDAICLSDPSHILTEAPPPVVPASLFGAEPEHTWCYFYTKAELARQTGNWKEVASLGNEASQQGYTPVDAFEWLPFIEGYAYTGNPEIAKELSRNAIKKEPRLRKGLCILWERVNINSSEISVQETALRLKDELNCAP
;
A
#
# COMPACT_ATOMS: atom_id res chain seq x y z
N MET A 1 -22.26 -29.07 1.64
CA MET A 1 -21.61 -29.49 0.37
C MET A 1 -22.40 -29.02 -0.87
N LEU A 2 -23.63 -29.49 -1.10
CA LEU A 2 -24.43 -29.08 -2.28
C LEU A 2 -24.70 -27.57 -2.35
N ALA A 3 -25.04 -26.92 -1.22
CA ALA A 3 -25.26 -25.48 -1.16
C ALA A 3 -24.02 -24.66 -1.54
N HIS A 4 -22.84 -25.06 -1.06
CA HIS A 4 -21.57 -24.41 -1.43
C HIS A 4 -21.23 -24.57 -2.90
N LEU A 5 -21.51 -25.73 -3.50
CA LEU A 5 -21.32 -25.95 -4.93
C LEU A 5 -22.24 -25.06 -5.77
N ILE A 6 -23.53 -24.99 -5.40
CA ILE A 6 -24.51 -24.13 -6.08
C ILE A 6 -24.10 -22.65 -5.96
N GLN A 7 -23.67 -22.22 -4.77
CA GLN A 7 -23.17 -20.88 -4.54
C GLN A 7 -21.94 -20.59 -5.42
N GLY A 8 -20.97 -21.51 -5.48
CA GLY A 8 -19.78 -21.37 -6.31
C GLY A 8 -20.12 -21.24 -7.79
N ILE A 9 -21.02 -22.08 -8.32
CA ILE A 9 -21.48 -22.01 -9.71
C ILE A 9 -22.13 -20.66 -9.99
N GLY A 10 -23.05 -20.23 -9.11
CA GLY A 10 -23.70 -18.93 -9.23
C GLY A 10 -22.71 -17.78 -9.21
N GLU A 11 -21.71 -17.82 -8.33
CA GLU A 11 -20.65 -16.84 -8.22
C GLU A 11 -19.78 -16.80 -9.49
N ALA A 12 -19.40 -17.94 -10.06
CA ALA A 12 -18.60 -17.99 -11.29
C ALA A 12 -19.35 -17.39 -12.48
N LEU A 13 -20.63 -17.78 -12.66
CA LEU A 13 -21.47 -17.25 -13.72
C LEU A 13 -21.74 -15.75 -13.55
N TYR A 14 -22.00 -15.30 -12.32
CA TYR A 14 -22.20 -13.88 -12.03
C TYR A 14 -20.92 -13.07 -12.28
N LYS A 15 -19.79 -13.50 -11.71
CA LYS A 15 -18.53 -12.74 -11.79
C LYS A 15 -17.99 -12.68 -13.21
N ALA A 16 -17.87 -13.82 -13.89
CA ALA A 16 -17.31 -13.87 -15.24
C ALA A 16 -18.34 -13.48 -16.32
N GLY A 17 -19.61 -13.87 -16.17
CA GLY A 17 -20.64 -13.64 -17.17
C GLY A 17 -21.26 -12.24 -17.13
N TRP A 18 -21.20 -11.54 -15.98
CA TRP A 18 -21.82 -10.22 -15.83
C TRP A 18 -20.89 -9.19 -15.18
N TYR A 19 -20.48 -9.41 -13.94
CA TYR A 19 -19.83 -8.38 -13.12
C TYR A 19 -18.53 -7.85 -13.76
N ALA A 20 -17.70 -8.72 -14.33
CA ALA A 20 -16.47 -8.33 -15.03
C ALA A 20 -16.69 -7.31 -16.17
N TRP A 21 -17.86 -7.30 -16.78
CA TRP A 21 -18.20 -6.40 -17.90
C TRP A 21 -18.69 -5.02 -17.45
N VAL A 22 -19.15 -4.91 -16.20
CA VAL A 22 -19.75 -3.68 -15.65
C VAL A 22 -18.99 -3.11 -14.47
N GLN A 23 -17.97 -3.82 -13.97
CA GLN A 23 -17.18 -3.45 -12.79
C GLN A 23 -16.63 -2.02 -12.87
N ALA A 24 -16.23 -1.56 -14.07
CA ALA A 24 -15.71 -0.21 -14.29
C ALA A 24 -16.68 0.89 -13.82
N LEU A 25 -17.99 0.65 -13.95
CA LEU A 25 -19.01 1.60 -13.49
C LEU A 25 -18.93 1.84 -11.98
N GLY A 26 -18.68 0.79 -11.21
CA GLY A 26 -18.49 0.91 -9.76
C GLY A 26 -17.24 1.72 -9.40
N HIS A 27 -16.14 1.49 -10.12
CA HIS A 27 -14.90 2.25 -9.94
C HIS A 27 -15.10 3.75 -10.25
N PHE A 28 -15.77 4.05 -11.37
CA PHE A 28 -16.06 5.44 -11.75
C PHE A 28 -17.01 6.12 -10.76
N ALA A 29 -18.05 5.43 -10.30
CA ALA A 29 -19.00 5.97 -9.34
C ALA A 29 -18.36 6.28 -7.98
N GLY A 30 -17.43 5.44 -7.51
CA GLY A 30 -16.75 5.62 -6.23
C GLY A 30 -15.72 6.76 -6.21
N THR A 31 -15.30 7.27 -7.36
CA THR A 31 -14.22 8.26 -7.48
C THR A 31 -14.58 9.38 -8.48
N LEU A 32 -15.84 9.80 -8.47
CA LEU A 32 -16.33 10.89 -9.30
C LEU A 32 -15.51 12.16 -9.06
N GLY A 33 -14.95 12.73 -10.13
CA GLY A 33 -14.10 13.92 -10.09
C GLY A 33 -12.60 13.66 -10.05
N ALA A 34 -12.16 12.42 -9.78
CA ALA A 34 -10.74 12.08 -9.91
C ALA A 34 -10.30 12.22 -11.38
N PRO A 35 -9.10 12.79 -11.67
CA PRO A 35 -8.62 12.94 -13.05
C PRO A 35 -8.57 11.62 -13.83
N SER A 36 -8.19 10.52 -13.18
CA SER A 36 -8.22 9.19 -13.77
C SER A 36 -9.64 8.75 -14.16
N THR A 37 -10.63 9.06 -13.34
CA THR A 37 -12.04 8.73 -13.62
C THR A 37 -12.58 9.54 -14.79
N ILE A 38 -12.24 10.83 -14.86
CA ILE A 38 -12.61 11.69 -15.99
C ILE A 38 -11.99 11.17 -17.28
N LEU A 39 -10.69 10.84 -17.27
CA LEU A 39 -9.99 10.29 -18.43
C LEU A 39 -10.55 8.92 -18.82
N GLY A 40 -10.84 8.05 -17.85
CA GLY A 40 -11.46 6.75 -18.08
C GLY A 40 -12.84 6.86 -18.71
N LEU A 41 -13.70 7.78 -18.22
CA LEU A 41 -15.01 8.05 -18.82
C LEU A 41 -14.87 8.62 -20.24
N ALA A 42 -13.95 9.56 -20.47
CA ALA A 42 -13.68 10.10 -21.79
C ALA A 42 -13.22 9.00 -22.76
N LEU A 43 -12.38 8.07 -22.30
CA LEU A 43 -11.93 6.91 -23.07
C LEU A 43 -13.09 5.95 -23.39
N VAL A 44 -13.97 5.66 -22.43
CA VAL A 44 -15.17 4.85 -22.63
C VAL A 44 -16.08 5.50 -23.67
N ILE A 45 -16.39 6.79 -23.51
CA ILE A 45 -17.27 7.53 -24.44
C ILE A 45 -16.65 7.58 -25.85
N GLY A 46 -15.36 7.91 -25.95
CA GLY A 46 -14.64 7.93 -27.22
C GLY A 46 -14.62 6.56 -27.91
N THR A 47 -14.29 5.50 -27.16
CA THR A 47 -14.28 4.12 -27.66
C THR A 47 -15.67 3.69 -28.11
N PHE A 48 -16.72 4.03 -27.36
CA PHE A 48 -18.10 3.73 -27.73
C PHE A 48 -18.45 4.32 -29.10
N PHE A 49 -18.18 5.61 -29.31
CA PHE A 49 -18.48 6.29 -30.57
C PHE A 49 -17.61 5.80 -31.74
N LEU A 50 -16.35 5.44 -31.49
CA LEU A 50 -15.47 4.87 -32.51
C LEU A 50 -15.94 3.47 -32.93
N VAL A 51 -16.22 2.59 -31.97
CA VAL A 51 -16.65 1.21 -32.23
C VAL A 51 -18.03 1.19 -32.88
N ILE A 52 -18.98 2.00 -32.41
CA ILE A 52 -20.32 2.04 -32.99
C ILE A 52 -20.27 2.55 -34.44
N PHE A 53 -19.46 3.57 -34.74
CA PHE A 53 -19.27 4.09 -36.09
C PHE A 53 -18.65 3.02 -37.00
N TYR A 54 -17.57 2.37 -36.53
CA TYR A 54 -16.89 1.30 -37.25
C TYR A 54 -17.83 0.13 -37.58
N LEU A 55 -18.55 -0.39 -36.59
CA LEU A 55 -19.44 -1.54 -36.76
C LEU A 55 -20.68 -1.22 -37.62
N GLN A 56 -21.16 0.03 -37.61
CA GLN A 56 -22.24 0.45 -38.50
C GLN A 56 -21.82 0.54 -39.97
N LYS A 57 -20.55 0.87 -40.23
CA LYS A 57 -19.98 0.96 -41.58
C LYS A 57 -19.49 -0.38 -42.12
N LEU A 58 -19.41 -1.40 -41.28
CA LEU A 58 -18.96 -2.72 -41.69
C LEU A 58 -19.99 -3.37 -42.66
N PRO A 59 -19.59 -3.72 -43.89
CA PRO A 59 -20.44 -4.40 -44.86
C PRO A 59 -20.58 -5.88 -44.46
N LEU A 60 -21.40 -6.13 -43.43
CA LEU A 60 -21.73 -7.48 -43.02
C LEU A 60 -22.90 -8.01 -43.87
N PRO A 61 -22.82 -9.25 -44.39
CA PRO A 61 -23.93 -9.89 -45.07
C PRO A 61 -25.15 -9.96 -44.13
N ASN A 62 -26.35 -9.91 -44.72
CA ASN A 62 -27.60 -10.10 -43.97
C ASN A 62 -27.54 -11.44 -43.22
N ALA A 63 -28.13 -11.47 -42.01
CA ALA A 63 -28.01 -12.56 -41.04
C ALA A 63 -28.02 -13.95 -41.70
N LEU A 64 -26.96 -14.73 -41.45
CA LEU A 64 -26.85 -16.11 -41.92
C LEU A 64 -28.04 -16.93 -41.39
N ASN A 65 -28.62 -17.75 -42.26
CA ASN A 65 -29.55 -18.81 -41.84
C ASN A 65 -28.85 -19.64 -40.74
N GLY A 66 -29.46 -19.72 -39.55
CA GLY A 66 -28.87 -20.41 -38.39
C GLY A 66 -28.35 -19.54 -37.25
N ALA A 67 -28.49 -18.21 -37.30
CA ALA A 67 -28.04 -17.30 -36.22
C ALA A 67 -28.57 -17.68 -34.82
N LYS A 68 -29.83 -18.13 -34.71
CA LYS A 68 -30.38 -18.61 -33.43
C LYS A 68 -29.76 -19.91 -32.94
N LEU A 69 -29.44 -20.83 -33.86
CA LEU A 69 -28.80 -22.10 -33.52
C LEU A 69 -27.38 -21.83 -32.99
N TRP A 70 -26.61 -20.99 -33.69
CA TRP A 70 -25.30 -20.56 -33.24
C TRP A 70 -25.38 -19.85 -31.88
N ALA A 71 -26.33 -18.93 -31.68
CA ALA A 71 -26.48 -18.22 -30.41
C ALA A 71 -26.75 -19.17 -29.24
N GLY A 72 -27.62 -20.17 -29.44
CA GLY A 72 -27.86 -21.21 -28.44
C GLY A 72 -26.62 -22.05 -28.14
N GLN A 73 -25.87 -22.46 -29.16
CA GLN A 73 -24.60 -23.17 -29.02
C GLN A 73 -23.57 -22.32 -28.25
N ALA A 74 -23.44 -21.03 -28.58
CA ALA A 74 -22.54 -20.11 -27.91
C ALA A 74 -22.90 -19.92 -26.44
N VAL A 75 -24.18 -19.82 -26.08
CA VAL A 75 -24.62 -19.75 -24.67
C VAL A 75 -24.27 -21.04 -23.93
N ILE A 76 -24.58 -22.21 -24.49
CA ILE A 76 -24.29 -23.50 -23.85
C ILE A 76 -22.78 -23.70 -23.66
N LEU A 77 -22.00 -23.47 -24.72
CA LEU A 77 -20.54 -23.55 -24.66
C LEU A 77 -19.94 -22.47 -23.75
N GLY A 78 -20.55 -21.30 -23.66
CA GLY A 78 -20.14 -20.23 -22.76
C GLY A 78 -20.31 -20.60 -21.30
N VAL A 79 -21.49 -21.11 -20.92
CA VAL A 79 -21.75 -21.64 -19.57
C VAL A 79 -20.81 -22.80 -19.25
N ALA A 80 -20.71 -23.78 -20.15
CA ALA A 80 -19.80 -24.91 -19.96
C ALA A 80 -18.34 -24.44 -19.82
N GLY A 81 -17.90 -23.48 -20.65
CA GLY A 81 -16.56 -22.91 -20.61
C GLY A 81 -16.24 -22.19 -19.31
N ILE A 82 -17.18 -21.42 -18.75
CA ILE A 82 -16.99 -20.78 -17.43
C ILE A 82 -16.85 -21.85 -16.34
N LEU A 83 -17.73 -22.86 -16.31
CA LEU A 83 -17.74 -23.88 -15.26
C LEU A 83 -16.50 -24.79 -15.34
N LEU A 84 -16.13 -25.22 -16.55
CA LEU A 84 -14.94 -26.05 -16.78
C LEU A 84 -13.65 -25.24 -16.55
N GLY A 85 -13.62 -23.97 -16.96
CA GLY A 85 -12.48 -23.09 -16.73
C GLY A 85 -12.24 -22.81 -15.24
N ARG A 86 -13.29 -22.79 -14.42
CA ARG A 86 -13.21 -22.60 -12.97
C ARG A 86 -12.75 -23.85 -12.22
N LEU A 87 -12.94 -25.03 -12.78
CA LEU A 87 -12.72 -26.32 -12.13
C LEU A 87 -11.34 -26.46 -11.45
N PRO A 88 -10.19 -26.14 -12.09
CA PRO A 88 -8.89 -26.28 -11.45
C PRO A 88 -8.77 -25.45 -10.17
N SER A 89 -9.26 -24.21 -10.21
CA SER A 89 -9.21 -23.30 -9.07
C SER A 89 -10.23 -23.61 -7.97
N TRP A 90 -11.34 -24.29 -8.28
CA TRP A 90 -12.23 -24.85 -7.24
C TRP A 90 -11.60 -26.04 -6.53
N VAL A 91 -10.95 -26.94 -7.27
CA VAL A 91 -10.26 -28.11 -6.68
C VAL A 91 -9.14 -27.67 -5.73
N ALA A 92 -8.49 -26.55 -6.04
CA ALA A 92 -7.45 -25.95 -5.20
C ALA A 92 -8.00 -25.03 -4.08
N ASP A 93 -9.33 -24.96 -3.88
CA ASP A 93 -10.00 -24.09 -2.91
C ASP A 93 -9.59 -22.59 -3.01
N LEU A 94 -9.30 -22.13 -4.22
CA LEU A 94 -8.86 -20.76 -4.46
C LEU A 94 -10.07 -19.84 -4.72
N PRO A 95 -10.15 -18.66 -4.07
CA PRO A 95 -11.28 -17.75 -4.25
C PRO A 95 -11.29 -17.13 -5.65
N LEU A 96 -12.48 -16.87 -6.20
CA LEU A 96 -12.65 -16.15 -7.47
C LEU A 96 -12.77 -14.65 -7.20
N LYS A 97 -11.67 -13.90 -7.33
CA LYS A 97 -11.69 -12.43 -7.21
C LYS A 97 -11.32 -11.82 -8.56
N LEU A 98 -11.88 -10.66 -8.88
CA LEU A 98 -11.62 -9.93 -10.14
C LEU A 98 -10.54 -8.84 -10.01
N LEU A 99 -9.92 -8.75 -8.84
CA LEU A 99 -8.86 -7.80 -8.52
C LEU A 99 -7.77 -8.54 -7.73
N THR A 100 -6.57 -7.95 -7.69
CA THR A 100 -5.35 -8.51 -7.07
C THR A 100 -4.90 -9.81 -7.73
N THR A 101 -3.90 -10.48 -7.17
CA THR A 101 -3.27 -11.68 -7.75
C THR A 101 -4.21 -12.86 -8.05
N TYR A 102 -5.43 -12.88 -7.51
CA TYR A 102 -6.44 -13.91 -7.79
C TYR A 102 -7.18 -13.73 -9.13
N ASP A 103 -7.10 -12.56 -9.75
CA ASP A 103 -7.72 -12.27 -11.06
C ASP A 103 -7.21 -13.19 -12.17
N ARG A 104 -5.97 -13.68 -12.06
CA ARG A 104 -5.36 -14.66 -12.99
C ARG A 104 -6.19 -15.93 -13.15
N LEU A 105 -6.99 -16.28 -12.14
CA LEU A 105 -7.87 -17.45 -12.19
C LEU A 105 -9.05 -17.24 -13.16
N THR A 106 -9.31 -16.01 -13.59
CA THR A 106 -10.38 -15.68 -14.56
C THR A 106 -9.94 -15.88 -16.01
N ILE A 107 -8.64 -16.02 -16.28
CA ILE A 107 -8.09 -16.21 -17.63
C ILE A 107 -8.70 -17.45 -18.29
N SER A 108 -8.83 -18.56 -17.56
CA SER A 108 -9.45 -19.79 -18.05
C SER A 108 -10.97 -19.67 -18.28
N LEU A 109 -11.64 -18.68 -17.67
CA LEU A 109 -13.08 -18.43 -17.82
C LEU A 109 -13.37 -17.48 -18.99
N MET A 110 -12.38 -16.69 -19.42
CA MET A 110 -12.55 -15.57 -20.36
C MET A 110 -13.21 -15.98 -21.68
N PHE A 111 -12.78 -17.11 -22.26
CA PHE A 111 -13.35 -17.62 -23.51
C PHE A 111 -14.84 -17.97 -23.36
N GLY A 112 -15.19 -18.69 -22.28
CA GLY A 112 -16.57 -19.03 -21.96
C GLY A 112 -17.44 -17.79 -21.70
N ALA A 113 -16.91 -16.81 -20.96
CA ALA A 113 -17.57 -15.54 -20.70
C ALA A 113 -17.87 -14.76 -21.99
N SER A 114 -16.91 -14.70 -22.91
CA SER A 114 -17.09 -14.02 -24.20
C SER A 114 -18.15 -14.70 -25.07
N LEU A 115 -18.15 -16.04 -25.16
CA LEU A 115 -19.19 -16.79 -25.88
C LEU A 115 -20.57 -16.62 -25.24
N LEU A 116 -20.66 -16.64 -23.92
CA LEU A 116 -21.90 -16.44 -23.20
C LEU A 116 -22.50 -15.06 -23.52
N VAL A 117 -21.72 -13.98 -23.39
CA VAL A 117 -22.18 -12.62 -23.66
C VAL A 117 -22.55 -12.44 -25.14
N ALA A 118 -21.71 -12.93 -26.06
CA ALA A 118 -22.00 -12.84 -27.50
C ALA A 118 -23.26 -13.62 -27.88
N GLY A 119 -23.43 -14.84 -27.36
CA GLY A 119 -24.60 -15.67 -27.57
C GLY A 119 -25.87 -15.03 -27.01
N LEU A 120 -25.82 -14.46 -25.80
CA LEU A 120 -26.95 -13.75 -25.20
C LEU A 120 -27.35 -12.50 -26.01
N LEU A 121 -26.37 -11.72 -26.48
CA LEU A 121 -26.64 -10.56 -27.34
C LEU A 121 -27.31 -10.96 -28.66
N GLU A 122 -26.82 -12.02 -29.31
CA GLU A 122 -27.39 -12.52 -30.56
C GLU A 122 -28.80 -13.10 -30.35
N PHE A 123 -29.00 -13.84 -29.25
CA PHE A 123 -30.25 -14.53 -28.93
C PHE A 123 -31.36 -13.56 -28.51
N LEU A 124 -31.06 -12.60 -27.62
CA LEU A 124 -32.04 -11.70 -27.01
C LEU A 124 -32.33 -10.46 -27.87
N ILE A 125 -31.32 -9.94 -28.58
CA ILE A 125 -31.42 -8.65 -29.27
C ILE A 125 -31.56 -8.85 -30.78
N LYS A 126 -32.80 -8.73 -31.28
CA LYS A 126 -33.11 -8.88 -32.72
C LYS A 126 -32.75 -7.65 -33.55
N ASN A 127 -32.81 -6.46 -32.97
CA ASN A 127 -32.54 -5.21 -33.67
C ASN A 127 -31.02 -5.02 -33.85
N ARG A 128 -30.54 -5.05 -35.09
CA ARG A 128 -29.12 -4.90 -35.44
C ARG A 128 -28.50 -3.62 -34.86
N LYS A 129 -29.20 -2.48 -34.93
CA LYS A 129 -28.65 -1.20 -34.42
C LYS A 129 -28.47 -1.24 -32.91
N LEU A 130 -29.47 -1.77 -32.19
CA LEU A 130 -29.39 -1.93 -30.74
C LEU A 130 -28.30 -2.93 -30.34
N ARG A 131 -28.18 -4.05 -31.07
CA ARG A 131 -27.11 -5.04 -30.83
C ARG A 131 -25.73 -4.43 -31.00
N ILE A 132 -25.51 -3.68 -32.08
CA ILE A 132 -24.25 -2.97 -32.32
C ILE A 132 -23.98 -1.97 -31.19
N ALA A 133 -24.99 -1.20 -30.76
CA ALA A 133 -24.83 -0.25 -29.66
C ALA A 133 -24.46 -0.95 -28.35
N LEU A 134 -25.14 -2.05 -27.98
CA LEU A 134 -24.83 -2.80 -26.76
C LEU A 134 -23.44 -3.46 -26.81
N LEU A 135 -23.06 -4.04 -27.95
CA LEU A 135 -21.72 -4.60 -28.14
C LEU A 135 -20.65 -3.50 -28.02
N SER A 136 -20.89 -2.34 -28.64
CA SER A 136 -19.99 -1.18 -28.55
C SER A 136 -19.84 -0.69 -27.11
N LEU A 137 -20.95 -0.68 -26.35
CA LEU A 137 -20.94 -0.31 -24.94
C LEU A 137 -20.14 -1.31 -24.10
N ILE A 138 -20.33 -2.61 -24.28
CA ILE A 138 -19.60 -3.66 -23.56
C ILE A 138 -18.10 -3.56 -23.84
N ILE A 139 -17.71 -3.37 -25.11
CA ILE A 139 -16.30 -3.18 -25.50
C ILE A 139 -15.74 -1.90 -24.87
N ALA A 140 -16.48 -0.79 -24.93
CA ALA A 140 -16.07 0.47 -24.33
C ALA A 140 -15.88 0.35 -22.81
N LEU A 141 -16.78 -0.32 -22.10
CA LEU A 141 -16.65 -0.59 -20.67
C LEU A 141 -15.47 -1.51 -20.35
N ALA A 142 -15.19 -2.51 -21.19
CA ALA A 142 -14.01 -3.36 -21.03
C ALA A 142 -12.71 -2.56 -21.18
N VAL A 143 -12.64 -1.63 -22.15
CA VAL A 143 -11.52 -0.69 -22.27
C VAL A 143 -11.40 0.20 -21.03
N GLY A 144 -12.51 0.72 -20.52
CA GLY A 144 -12.56 1.45 -19.26
C GLY A 144 -12.04 0.64 -18.07
N GLN A 145 -12.42 -0.64 -17.96
CA GLN A 145 -11.95 -1.55 -16.91
C GLN A 145 -10.44 -1.76 -16.99
N GLN A 146 -9.90 -2.02 -18.18
CA GLN A 146 -8.45 -2.20 -18.37
C GLN A 146 -7.66 -0.94 -18.01
N PHE A 147 -8.19 0.24 -18.37
CA PHE A 147 -7.60 1.51 -17.97
C PHE A 147 -7.58 1.69 -16.44
N MET A 148 -8.68 1.38 -15.75
CA MET A 148 -8.76 1.48 -14.29
C MET A 148 -7.82 0.48 -13.60
N SER A 149 -7.78 -0.77 -14.07
CA SER A 149 -6.85 -1.78 -13.58
C SER A 149 -5.39 -1.34 -13.74
N ALA A 150 -5.01 -0.79 -14.91
CA ALA A 150 -3.67 -0.26 -15.12
C ALA A 150 -3.34 0.90 -14.17
N ASN A 151 -4.29 1.79 -13.89
CA ASN A 151 -4.09 2.88 -12.94
C ASN A 151 -3.99 2.40 -11.48
N ASP A 152 -4.69 1.34 -11.09
CA ASP A 152 -4.54 0.72 -9.77
C ASP A 152 -3.13 0.15 -9.59
N PHE A 153 -2.61 -0.60 -10.57
CA PHE A 153 -1.22 -1.09 -10.54
C PHE A 153 -0.20 0.05 -10.53
N ARG A 154 -0.43 1.12 -11.30
CA ARG A 154 0.43 2.33 -11.28
C ARG A 154 0.48 2.98 -9.89
N ARG A 155 -0.66 3.07 -9.20
CA ARG A 155 -0.74 3.63 -7.84
C ARG A 155 -0.03 2.72 -6.84
N ASP A 156 -0.26 1.41 -6.91
CA ASP A 156 0.42 0.44 -6.05
C ASP A 156 1.95 0.45 -6.25
N TRP A 157 2.42 0.56 -7.50
CA TRP A 157 3.85 0.72 -7.78
C TRP A 157 4.40 2.02 -7.20
N THR A 158 3.64 3.13 -7.26
CA THR A 158 4.03 4.38 -6.58
C THR A 158 4.23 4.17 -5.07
N TYR A 159 3.35 3.44 -4.40
CA TYR A 159 3.51 3.14 -2.97
C TYR A 159 4.73 2.25 -2.69
N GLN A 160 4.96 1.22 -3.51
CA GLN A 160 6.14 0.35 -3.38
C GLN A 160 7.44 1.11 -3.57
N ARG A 161 7.49 1.98 -4.59
CA ARG A 161 8.62 2.88 -4.85
C ARG A 161 8.86 3.84 -3.69
N ASN A 162 7.80 4.49 -3.21
CA ASN A 162 7.92 5.44 -2.11
C ASN A 162 8.42 4.76 -0.83
N LEU A 163 7.94 3.55 -0.53
CA LEU A 163 8.43 2.76 0.60
C LEU A 163 9.91 2.39 0.43
N ALA A 164 10.32 1.94 -0.76
CA ALA A 164 11.71 1.55 -1.03
C ALA A 164 12.69 2.72 -0.82
N TRP A 165 12.37 3.88 -1.40
CA TRP A 165 13.21 5.07 -1.26
C TRP A 165 13.23 5.61 0.17
N GLN A 166 12.08 5.69 0.84
CA GLN A 166 12.05 6.15 2.22
C GLN A 166 12.75 5.21 3.20
N LEU A 167 12.69 3.89 2.97
CA LEU A 167 13.51 2.92 3.71
C LEU A 167 14.99 3.22 3.50
N SER A 168 15.44 3.39 2.25
CA SER A 168 16.85 3.68 1.95
C SER A 168 17.36 4.99 2.57
N TRP A 169 16.49 5.99 2.74
CA TRP A 169 16.85 7.25 3.38
C TRP A 169 16.91 7.14 4.91
N ARG A 170 15.94 6.44 5.52
CA ARG A 170 15.77 6.28 6.96
C ARG A 170 16.71 5.23 7.57
N ILE A 171 17.03 4.19 6.81
CA ILE A 171 17.76 3.00 7.25
C ILE A 171 18.91 2.79 6.25
N PRO A 172 20.13 3.31 6.54
CA PRO A 172 21.28 3.16 5.63
C PRO A 172 21.72 1.70 5.47
N ALA A 173 21.82 0.97 6.58
CA ALA A 173 21.97 -0.49 6.59
C ALA A 173 21.37 -1.08 7.88
N MET A 174 21.20 -2.39 7.91
CA MET A 174 20.73 -3.14 9.08
C MET A 174 21.63 -4.35 9.33
N GLU A 175 21.59 -4.88 10.54
CA GLU A 175 22.27 -6.13 10.88
C GLU A 175 21.54 -7.34 10.27
N PRO A 176 22.24 -8.33 9.68
CA PRO A 176 21.58 -9.55 9.22
C PRO A 176 20.82 -10.25 10.35
N GLY A 177 19.64 -10.79 10.05
CA GLY A 177 18.72 -11.36 11.04
C GLY A 177 17.64 -10.37 11.50
N THR A 178 17.67 -9.11 11.05
CA THR A 178 16.63 -8.13 11.39
C THR A 178 15.27 -8.45 10.78
N LEU A 179 14.25 -8.39 11.63
CA LEU A 179 12.84 -8.51 11.28
C LEU A 179 12.20 -7.13 11.16
N LEU A 180 11.68 -6.76 10.00
CA LEU A 180 10.82 -5.58 9.88
C LEU A 180 9.37 -5.93 10.21
N LEU A 181 8.80 -5.30 11.24
CA LEU A 181 7.39 -5.44 11.60
C LEU A 181 6.61 -4.22 11.15
N THR A 182 5.45 -4.44 10.54
CA THR A 182 4.49 -3.37 10.28
C THR A 182 3.08 -3.90 10.44
N HIS A 183 2.10 -3.07 10.81
CA HIS A 183 0.73 -3.56 10.88
C HIS A 183 0.17 -3.89 9.48
N GLN A 184 0.44 -3.01 8.51
CA GLN A 184 0.00 -3.16 7.14
C GLN A 184 0.92 -2.39 6.19
N LEU A 185 1.16 -2.96 5.00
CA LEU A 185 1.86 -2.30 3.91
C LEU A 185 0.95 -1.28 3.18
N PRO A 186 1.51 -0.19 2.63
CA PRO A 186 0.72 0.87 1.97
C PRO A 186 0.12 0.45 0.62
N MET A 187 0.59 -0.65 0.02
CA MET A 187 0.08 -1.21 -1.23
C MET A 187 -0.87 -2.39 -1.00
N ALA A 188 -1.87 -2.54 -1.88
CA ALA A 188 -2.92 -3.56 -1.74
C ALA A 188 -2.59 -4.87 -2.48
N SER A 189 -1.86 -4.79 -3.59
CA SER A 189 -1.63 -5.93 -4.50
C SER A 189 -0.52 -6.86 -4.04
N GLU A 190 0.40 -6.38 -3.19
CA GLU A 190 1.54 -7.14 -2.71
C GLU A 190 1.39 -7.62 -1.27
N SER A 191 1.92 -8.81 -1.00
CA SER A 191 2.06 -9.32 0.36
C SER A 191 3.36 -8.87 1.00
N ASP A 192 3.42 -8.98 2.32
CA ASP A 192 4.63 -8.79 3.13
C ASP A 192 5.79 -9.68 2.62
N LEU A 193 5.52 -10.95 2.36
CA LEU A 193 6.52 -11.87 1.82
C LEU A 193 6.94 -11.51 0.39
N ASN A 194 6.05 -10.98 -0.46
CA ASN A 194 6.48 -10.51 -1.78
C ASN A 194 7.43 -9.31 -1.66
N TYR A 195 7.14 -8.37 -0.76
CA TYR A 195 8.00 -7.22 -0.52
C TYR A 195 9.30 -7.57 0.20
N THR A 196 9.36 -8.72 0.88
CA THR A 196 10.62 -9.25 1.43
C THR A 196 11.69 -9.45 0.35
N ALA A 197 11.32 -9.85 -0.88
CA ALA A 197 12.29 -9.91 -1.98
C ALA A 197 12.84 -8.53 -2.33
N ALA A 198 11.97 -7.53 -2.43
CA ALA A 198 12.36 -6.13 -2.66
C ALA A 198 13.31 -5.61 -1.57
N LEU A 199 13.03 -5.92 -0.31
CA LEU A 199 13.87 -5.54 0.83
C LEU A 199 15.30 -6.10 0.69
N ASN A 200 15.43 -7.40 0.38
CA ASN A 200 16.75 -8.02 0.24
C ASN A 200 17.48 -7.60 -1.04
N TRP A 201 16.79 -7.25 -2.12
CA TRP A 201 17.44 -6.64 -3.29
C TRP A 201 18.05 -5.27 -3.01
N ILE A 202 17.55 -4.55 -1.99
CA ILE A 202 18.08 -3.25 -1.56
C ILE A 202 19.23 -3.44 -0.56
N TYR A 203 19.03 -4.27 0.47
CA TYR A 203 19.96 -4.35 1.61
C TYR A 203 20.94 -5.52 1.57
N ALA A 204 20.70 -6.53 0.74
CA ALA A 204 21.57 -7.69 0.59
C ALA A 204 21.65 -8.18 -0.87
N PRO A 205 21.95 -7.31 -1.85
CA PRO A 205 21.89 -7.68 -3.27
C PRO A 205 22.76 -8.88 -3.66
N ASP A 206 23.81 -9.15 -2.88
CA ASP A 206 24.79 -10.21 -3.12
C ASP A 206 24.50 -11.51 -2.34
N PHE A 207 23.41 -11.59 -1.55
CA PHE A 207 23.07 -12.83 -0.84
C PHE A 207 22.71 -13.94 -1.82
N ALA A 208 23.18 -15.16 -1.54
CA ALA A 208 22.88 -16.33 -2.37
C ALA A 208 22.70 -17.59 -1.52
N PRO A 209 21.85 -18.56 -1.94
CA PRO A 209 21.81 -19.87 -1.32
C PRO A 209 23.22 -20.52 -1.31
N PRO A 210 23.62 -21.23 -0.24
CA PRO A 210 22.79 -21.79 0.82
C PRO A 210 22.56 -20.89 2.05
N ASP A 211 22.99 -19.62 2.00
CA ASP A 211 22.88 -18.71 3.14
C ASP A 211 21.41 -18.41 3.49
N ASP A 212 21.16 -18.15 4.78
CA ASP A 212 19.85 -17.70 5.23
C ASP A 212 19.56 -16.30 4.67
N MET A 213 18.29 -16.05 4.35
CA MET A 213 17.83 -14.76 3.87
C MET A 213 18.02 -13.72 4.99
N PRO A 214 18.79 -12.62 4.77
CA PRO A 214 19.18 -11.72 5.85
C PRO A 214 18.02 -10.94 6.49
N TYR A 215 16.99 -10.59 5.72
CA TYR A 215 15.91 -9.73 6.20
C TYR A 215 14.54 -10.29 5.82
N VAL A 216 13.54 -10.06 6.67
CA VAL A 216 12.14 -10.33 6.35
C VAL A 216 11.27 -9.16 6.80
N ILE A 217 10.19 -8.89 6.06
CA ILE A 217 9.13 -7.98 6.52
C ILE A 217 7.86 -8.77 6.74
N LEU A 218 7.23 -8.59 7.90
CA LEU A 218 5.99 -9.26 8.29
C LEU A 218 4.90 -8.25 8.66
N SER A 219 3.68 -8.55 8.20
CA SER A 219 2.48 -7.76 8.52
C SER A 219 1.79 -8.34 9.74
N THR A 220 1.74 -7.61 10.86
CA THR A 220 1.14 -8.14 12.10
C THR A 220 -0.33 -8.48 11.93
N ILE A 221 -1.13 -7.69 11.17
CA ILE A 221 -2.54 -8.01 10.90
C ILE A 221 -2.75 -9.33 10.12
N LYS A 222 -1.73 -9.79 9.38
CA LYS A 222 -1.80 -11.02 8.57
C LYS A 222 -1.11 -12.22 9.21
N ARG A 223 -0.17 -11.98 10.13
CA ARG A 223 0.80 -12.97 10.60
C ARG A 223 0.72 -13.27 12.09
N LEU A 224 0.21 -12.34 12.90
CA LEU A 224 0.04 -12.53 14.33
C LEU A 224 -0.83 -13.76 14.61
N ASP A 225 -0.51 -14.49 15.68
CA ASP A 225 -1.08 -15.80 16.03
C ASP A 225 -0.84 -16.89 14.97
N GLY A 226 0.06 -16.62 14.02
CA GLY A 226 0.41 -17.51 12.93
C GLY A 226 1.79 -18.16 13.12
N PRO A 227 2.15 -19.15 12.28
CA PRO A 227 3.40 -19.90 12.41
C PRO A 227 4.66 -19.04 12.20
N SER A 228 4.54 -17.91 11.50
CA SER A 228 5.66 -16.99 11.22
C SER A 228 5.77 -15.83 12.22
N LEU A 229 4.74 -15.58 13.04
CA LEU A 229 4.74 -14.57 14.09
C LEU A 229 3.74 -15.00 15.19
N PRO A 230 4.17 -15.88 16.12
CA PRO A 230 3.25 -16.47 17.09
C PRO A 230 2.66 -15.48 18.09
N ALA A 231 3.46 -14.52 18.56
CA ALA A 231 3.03 -13.48 19.51
C ALA A 231 3.92 -12.23 19.39
N LEU A 232 3.51 -11.14 20.04
CA LEU A 232 4.28 -9.89 20.14
C LEU A 232 4.99 -9.81 21.49
N GLU A 233 5.85 -10.78 21.77
CA GLU A 233 6.68 -10.84 22.99
C GLU A 233 8.16 -10.96 22.59
N PRO A 234 9.10 -10.45 23.42
CA PRO A 234 10.54 -10.64 23.17
C PRO A 234 10.95 -12.12 23.13
N ASP A 235 12.09 -12.38 22.51
CA ASP A 235 12.80 -13.66 22.50
C ASP A 235 12.02 -14.84 21.89
N ILE A 236 11.09 -14.55 20.97
CA ILE A 236 10.40 -15.57 20.19
C ILE A 236 11.19 -15.85 18.90
N PRO A 237 11.65 -17.09 18.67
CA PRO A 237 12.30 -17.46 17.42
C PRO A 237 11.36 -17.32 16.22
N ILE A 238 11.85 -16.64 15.18
CA ILE A 238 11.13 -16.42 13.92
C ILE A 238 11.80 -17.24 12.82
N HIS A 239 11.01 -18.12 12.20
CA HIS A 239 11.42 -18.91 11.06
C HIS A 239 10.43 -18.73 9.91
N VAL A 240 10.91 -18.18 8.79
CA VAL A 240 10.08 -17.91 7.62
C VAL A 240 10.65 -18.64 6.41
N PRO A 241 10.04 -19.77 5.98
CA PRO A 241 10.43 -20.40 4.74
C PRO A 241 10.04 -19.50 3.56
N TYR A 242 11.01 -19.19 2.69
CA TYR A 242 10.85 -18.30 1.55
C TYR A 242 11.32 -18.97 0.26
N ARG A 243 10.41 -19.71 -0.39
CA ARG A 243 10.67 -20.49 -1.61
C ARG A 243 11.83 -21.48 -1.41
N THR A 244 13.04 -21.13 -1.86
CA THR A 244 14.26 -21.96 -1.82
C THR A 244 15.22 -21.59 -0.69
N VAL A 245 14.93 -20.52 0.05
CA VAL A 245 15.72 -20.05 1.21
C VAL A 245 14.83 -19.91 2.43
N SER A 246 15.40 -19.60 3.59
CA SER A 246 14.65 -19.34 4.82
C SER A 246 15.26 -18.15 5.56
N PHE A 247 14.42 -17.39 6.25
CA PHE A 247 14.87 -16.41 7.25
C PHE A 247 14.84 -17.05 8.64
N ARG A 248 15.85 -16.71 9.44
CA ARG A 248 15.95 -17.05 10.87
C ARG A 248 16.33 -15.80 11.65
N GLY A 249 15.57 -15.48 12.68
CA GLY A 249 15.81 -14.35 13.59
C GLY A 249 14.98 -14.47 14.87
N SER A 250 14.87 -13.38 15.63
CA SER A 250 14.05 -13.29 16.84
C SER A 250 13.10 -12.08 16.77
N THR A 251 12.00 -12.12 17.53
CA THR A 251 11.21 -10.90 17.80
C THR A 251 11.99 -9.83 18.55
N SER A 252 13.08 -10.20 19.24
CA SER A 252 14.01 -9.25 19.87
C SER A 252 14.86 -8.49 18.85
N ASP A 253 14.99 -9.01 17.63
CA ASP A 253 15.78 -8.38 16.55
C ASP A 253 14.89 -7.56 15.59
N ALA A 254 13.75 -7.08 16.11
CA ALA A 254 12.72 -6.44 15.29
C ALA A 254 12.91 -4.93 15.19
N ILE A 255 12.60 -4.37 14.02
CA ILE A 255 12.38 -2.93 13.83
C ILE A 255 10.94 -2.75 13.38
N VAL A 256 10.17 -2.00 14.16
CA VAL A 256 8.78 -1.69 13.85
C VAL A 256 8.72 -0.44 12.98
N ILE A 257 8.06 -0.56 11.84
CA ILE A 257 7.87 0.53 10.88
C ILE A 257 6.39 0.83 10.66
N TYR A 258 6.09 2.10 10.44
CA TYR A 258 4.79 2.57 9.95
C TYR A 258 4.97 3.32 8.63
N ALA A 259 4.34 2.80 7.58
CA ALA A 259 4.36 3.40 6.25
C ALA A 259 2.91 3.77 5.84
N PRO A 260 2.46 5.01 6.13
CA PRO A 260 1.11 5.42 5.75
C PRO A 260 0.99 5.61 4.23
N THR A 261 -0.24 5.55 3.70
CA THR A 261 -0.50 5.82 2.27
C THR A 261 -0.31 7.30 1.90
N ALA A 262 -0.35 8.19 2.90
CA ALA A 262 -0.02 9.61 2.79
C ALA A 262 0.85 10.01 3.99
N GLY A 263 1.96 10.70 3.73
CA GLY A 263 2.98 10.99 4.74
C GLY A 263 4.22 10.13 4.58
N CYS A 264 5.05 10.11 5.63
CA CYS A 264 6.39 9.56 5.58
C CYS A 264 6.54 8.28 6.42
N LEU A 265 7.48 7.43 6.01
CA LEU A 265 7.91 6.23 6.73
C LEU A 265 8.45 6.61 8.11
N ARG A 266 8.00 5.88 9.13
CA ARG A 266 8.43 6.06 10.51
C ARG A 266 9.02 4.76 11.00
N VAL A 267 10.17 4.84 11.65
CA VAL A 267 10.64 3.77 12.55
C VAL A 267 10.05 4.12 13.92
N LEU A 268 9.26 3.21 14.47
CA LEU A 268 8.65 3.38 15.78
C LEU A 268 9.59 2.84 16.84
N ASP A 269 9.59 3.44 18.02
CA ASP A 269 10.49 3.04 19.10
C ASP A 269 9.91 3.42 20.47
N PRO A 270 10.33 2.76 21.56
CA PRO A 270 9.81 3.02 22.90
C PRO A 270 10.08 4.44 23.44
N VAL A 271 11.04 5.18 22.88
CA VAL A 271 11.49 6.48 23.38
C VAL A 271 10.80 7.63 22.66
N TYR A 272 10.93 7.72 21.34
CA TYR A 272 10.51 8.87 20.55
C TYR A 272 9.18 8.68 19.82
N ALA A 273 8.82 7.43 19.52
CA ALA A 273 7.67 7.08 18.68
C ALA A 273 6.84 5.93 19.30
N ASN A 274 6.50 6.09 20.58
CA ASN A 274 5.93 5.04 21.42
C ASN A 274 4.41 4.82 21.26
N SER A 275 3.89 3.78 21.91
CA SER A 275 2.47 3.41 21.86
C SER A 275 1.53 4.49 22.42
N GLU A 276 2.00 5.32 23.36
CA GLU A 276 1.21 6.44 23.87
C GLU A 276 1.08 7.59 22.86
N THR A 277 2.15 7.85 22.10
CA THR A 277 2.17 8.84 21.02
C THR A 277 1.21 8.41 19.90
N TYR A 278 1.25 7.13 19.53
CA TYR A 278 0.43 6.57 18.46
C TYR A 278 -0.82 5.84 18.95
N ASN A 279 -1.36 6.19 20.12
CA ASN A 279 -2.46 5.47 20.78
C ASN A 279 -3.83 5.52 20.06
N LYS A 280 -3.88 6.13 18.88
CA LYS A 280 -5.04 6.19 17.99
C LYS A 280 -4.82 5.40 16.69
N GLU A 281 -3.63 4.86 16.48
CA GLU A 281 -3.35 3.90 15.43
C GLU A 281 -3.87 2.51 15.84
N SER A 282 -3.79 1.55 14.93
CA SER A 282 -4.26 0.18 15.19
C SER A 282 -3.47 -0.49 16.32
N ASP A 283 -4.15 -1.28 17.15
CA ASP A 283 -3.52 -2.10 18.20
C ASP A 283 -2.46 -3.06 17.61
N TYR A 284 -2.70 -3.61 16.41
CA TYR A 284 -1.72 -4.39 15.64
C TYR A 284 -0.40 -3.65 15.36
N LEU A 285 -0.40 -2.31 15.38
CA LEU A 285 0.79 -1.49 15.28
C LEU A 285 1.35 -1.18 16.67
N THR A 286 0.53 -0.64 17.56
CA THR A 286 1.00 -0.10 18.85
C THR A 286 1.54 -1.17 19.78
N ASP A 287 0.95 -2.37 19.74
CA ASP A 287 1.37 -3.49 20.58
C ASP A 287 2.72 -4.06 20.13
N ALA A 288 3.11 -3.85 18.87
CA ALA A 288 4.40 -4.29 18.36
C ALA A 288 5.54 -3.34 18.76
N ILE A 289 5.26 -2.07 19.08
CA ILE A 289 6.29 -1.02 19.28
C ILE A 289 7.29 -1.40 20.39
N CYS A 290 6.87 -2.15 21.40
CA CYS A 290 7.75 -2.60 22.48
C CYS A 290 8.88 -3.53 22.02
N LEU A 291 8.72 -4.19 20.86
CA LEU A 291 9.73 -5.05 20.25
C LEU A 291 10.73 -4.29 19.37
N SER A 292 10.44 -3.03 19.05
CA SER A 292 11.26 -2.27 18.12
C SER A 292 12.58 -1.88 18.78
N ASP A 293 13.69 -2.40 18.23
CA ASP A 293 15.04 -1.99 18.58
C ASP A 293 15.74 -1.32 17.38
N PRO A 294 15.71 0.03 17.31
CA PRO A 294 16.43 0.77 16.28
C PRO A 294 17.95 0.60 16.32
N SER A 295 18.55 -0.01 17.35
CA SER A 295 20.00 -0.22 17.43
C SER A 295 20.54 -1.13 16.33
N HIS A 296 19.69 -1.98 15.74
CA HIS A 296 20.02 -2.77 14.55
C HIS A 296 20.19 -1.93 13.27
N ILE A 297 19.84 -0.63 13.28
CA ILE A 297 20.09 0.28 12.16
C ILE A 297 21.52 0.81 12.25
N LEU A 298 22.35 0.46 11.27
CA LEU A 298 23.74 0.90 11.17
C LEU A 298 23.78 2.32 10.59
N THR A 299 23.73 3.33 11.45
CA THR A 299 23.55 4.75 11.06
C THR A 299 24.71 5.35 10.26
N GLU A 300 25.93 4.86 10.50
CA GLU A 300 27.16 5.33 9.83
C GLU A 300 27.46 4.57 8.53
N ALA A 301 26.64 3.59 8.15
CA ALA A 301 26.80 2.85 6.91
C ALA A 301 26.48 3.74 5.69
N PRO A 302 27.12 3.48 4.53
CA PRO A 302 26.71 4.14 3.29
C PRO A 302 25.25 3.78 2.95
N PRO A 303 24.48 4.69 2.32
CA PRO A 303 23.12 4.39 1.87
C PRO A 303 23.09 3.17 0.93
N PRO A 304 22.01 2.36 0.95
CA PRO A 304 21.93 1.18 0.11
C PRO A 304 21.65 1.60 -1.34
N VAL A 305 22.06 0.75 -2.30
CA VAL A 305 21.78 0.99 -3.71
C VAL A 305 20.39 0.48 -4.05
N VAL A 306 19.43 1.39 -4.23
CA VAL A 306 18.09 1.02 -4.67
C VAL A 306 18.10 0.68 -6.18
N PRO A 307 17.68 -0.53 -6.60
CA PRO A 307 17.71 -0.92 -8.01
C PRO A 307 16.77 -0.07 -8.87
N ALA A 308 17.32 0.87 -9.64
CA ALA A 308 16.53 1.81 -10.44
C ALA A 308 15.69 1.13 -11.54
N SER A 309 16.08 -0.06 -12.00
CA SER A 309 15.29 -0.87 -12.94
C SER A 309 13.97 -1.37 -12.34
N LEU A 310 13.85 -1.43 -11.02
CA LEU A 310 12.67 -1.92 -10.30
C LEU A 310 11.87 -0.78 -9.68
N PHE A 311 12.57 0.18 -9.04
CA PHE A 311 11.96 1.26 -8.28
C PHE A 311 12.03 2.62 -8.97
N GLY A 312 12.59 2.70 -10.18
CA GLY A 312 12.84 3.96 -10.87
C GLY A 312 13.97 4.77 -10.25
N ALA A 313 14.22 5.96 -10.80
CA ALA A 313 15.21 6.88 -10.25
C ALA A 313 14.81 7.40 -8.86
N GLU A 314 15.79 7.88 -8.12
CA GLU A 314 15.57 8.55 -6.84
C GLU A 314 14.60 9.73 -7.04
N PRO A 315 13.50 9.81 -6.26
CA PRO A 315 12.59 10.93 -6.33
C PRO A 315 13.25 12.19 -5.77
N GLU A 316 12.72 13.35 -6.15
CA GLU A 316 13.17 14.63 -5.60
C GLU A 316 13.08 14.63 -4.06
N HIS A 317 14.09 15.24 -3.44
CA HIS A 317 14.22 15.38 -2.00
C HIS A 317 13.21 16.41 -1.47
N THR A 318 11.99 15.93 -1.25
CA THR A 318 10.89 16.70 -0.66
C THR A 318 10.78 16.43 0.84
N TRP A 319 9.70 16.86 1.48
CA TRP A 319 9.48 16.72 2.93
C TRP A 319 9.90 15.36 3.52
N CYS A 320 9.50 14.23 2.93
CA CYS A 320 9.82 12.91 3.49
C CYS A 320 11.30 12.56 3.49
N TYR A 321 12.08 13.12 2.57
CA TYR A 321 13.54 12.98 2.59
C TYR A 321 14.10 13.66 3.85
N PHE A 322 13.77 14.93 4.07
CA PHE A 322 14.22 15.68 5.25
C PHE A 322 13.72 15.06 6.55
N TYR A 323 12.46 14.63 6.60
CA TYR A 323 11.90 13.96 7.77
C TYR A 323 12.62 12.65 8.11
N THR A 324 12.82 11.77 7.12
CA THR A 324 13.49 10.48 7.37
C THR A 324 14.95 10.65 7.78
N LYS A 325 15.65 11.64 7.21
CA LYS A 325 17.00 12.02 7.64
C LYS A 325 17.04 12.64 9.04
N ALA A 326 16.05 13.47 9.37
CA ALA A 326 15.93 14.05 10.71
C ALA A 326 15.63 12.97 11.77
N GLU A 327 14.78 11.99 11.47
CA GLU A 327 14.55 10.84 12.35
C GLU A 327 15.82 10.00 12.56
N LEU A 328 16.62 9.80 11.51
CA LEU A 328 17.91 9.11 11.61
C LEU A 328 18.90 9.90 12.48
N ALA A 329 19.00 11.23 12.28
CA ALA A 329 19.84 12.10 13.12
C ALA A 329 19.35 12.17 14.58
N ARG A 330 18.03 12.13 14.79
CA ARG A 330 17.42 12.10 16.13
C ARG A 330 17.79 10.82 16.87
N GLN A 331 17.82 9.68 16.18
CA GLN A 331 18.22 8.39 16.75
C GLN A 331 19.62 8.41 17.37
N THR A 332 20.55 9.19 16.81
CA THR A 332 21.92 9.35 17.34
C THR A 332 22.08 10.59 18.23
N GLY A 333 20.99 11.29 18.56
CA GLY A 333 21.01 12.52 19.36
C GLY A 333 21.66 13.72 18.68
N ASN A 334 21.81 13.71 17.35
CA ASN A 334 22.39 14.82 16.60
C ASN A 334 21.36 15.94 16.34
N TRP A 335 21.00 16.66 17.41
CA TRP A 335 19.97 17.70 17.37
C TRP A 335 20.29 18.88 16.44
N LYS A 336 21.58 19.18 16.23
CA LYS A 336 22.01 20.22 15.29
C LYS A 336 21.64 19.85 13.86
N GLU A 337 21.87 18.60 13.48
CA GLU A 337 21.50 18.09 12.15
C GLU A 337 19.97 18.08 11.98
N VAL A 338 19.23 17.64 13.00
CA VAL A 338 17.75 17.68 12.98
C VAL A 338 17.23 19.09 12.70
N ALA A 339 17.74 20.10 13.42
CA ALA A 339 17.33 21.49 13.21
C ALA A 339 17.79 22.04 11.84
N SER A 340 18.97 21.64 11.37
CA SER A 340 19.49 22.02 10.04
C SER A 340 18.59 21.51 8.91
N LEU A 341 18.22 20.23 8.94
CA LEU A 341 17.30 19.62 7.98
C LEU A 341 15.92 20.28 8.01
N GLY A 342 15.43 20.64 9.20
CA GLY A 342 14.17 21.39 9.35
C GLY A 342 14.22 22.78 8.72
N ASN A 343 15.33 23.49 8.91
CA ASN A 343 15.56 24.80 8.30
C ASN A 343 15.62 24.71 6.77
N GLU A 344 16.33 23.73 6.24
CA GLU A 344 16.44 23.50 4.80
C GLU A 344 15.07 23.16 4.18
N ALA A 345 14.33 22.24 4.79
CA ALA A 345 12.98 21.89 4.35
C ALA A 345 12.05 23.11 4.36
N SER A 346 12.09 23.92 5.42
CA SER A 346 11.27 25.12 5.54
C SER A 346 11.66 26.20 4.54
N GLN A 347 12.95 26.40 4.25
CA GLN A 347 13.43 27.35 3.24
C GLN A 347 12.95 26.98 1.84
N GLN A 348 12.83 25.68 1.55
CA GLN A 348 12.29 25.17 0.30
C GLN A 348 10.74 25.12 0.27
N GLY A 349 10.08 25.53 1.35
CA GLY A 349 8.62 25.57 1.45
C GLY A 349 7.96 24.19 1.65
N TYR A 350 8.74 23.17 2.02
CA TYR A 350 8.21 21.85 2.29
C TYR A 350 7.52 21.81 3.65
N THR A 351 6.37 21.11 3.70
CA THR A 351 5.57 20.93 4.91
C THR A 351 5.01 19.50 4.97
N PRO A 352 4.75 18.96 6.18
CA PRO A 352 4.22 17.62 6.33
C PRO A 352 2.76 17.51 5.93
N VAL A 353 2.43 16.34 5.38
CA VAL A 353 1.03 15.92 5.25
C VAL A 353 0.46 15.61 6.64
N ASP A 354 1.17 14.78 7.42
CA ASP A 354 0.78 14.36 8.77
C ASP A 354 1.55 15.14 9.85
N ALA A 355 0.82 15.77 10.78
CA ALA A 355 1.42 16.63 11.80
C ALA A 355 2.36 15.90 12.78
N PHE A 356 2.28 14.58 12.89
CA PHE A 356 3.25 13.77 13.66
C PHE A 356 4.68 13.92 13.16
N GLU A 357 4.85 14.26 11.88
CA GLU A 357 6.16 14.45 11.27
C GLU A 357 6.87 15.72 11.74
N TRP A 358 6.18 16.62 12.46
CA TRP A 358 6.81 17.76 13.12
C TRP A 358 7.55 17.41 14.41
N LEU A 359 7.24 16.27 15.06
CA LEU A 359 7.82 15.89 16.35
C LEU A 359 9.36 15.92 16.37
N PRO A 360 10.11 15.31 15.43
CA PRO A 360 11.57 15.38 15.46
C PRO A 360 12.09 16.81 15.37
N PHE A 361 11.50 17.63 14.51
CA PHE A 361 11.94 19.02 14.31
C PHE A 361 11.65 19.89 15.52
N ILE A 362 10.47 19.75 16.14
CA ILE A 362 10.13 20.46 17.39
C ILE A 362 11.19 20.13 18.46
N GLU A 363 11.53 18.86 18.60
CA GLU A 363 12.54 18.39 19.56
C GLU A 363 13.94 18.94 19.23
N GLY A 364 14.36 18.89 17.96
CA GLY A 364 15.62 19.44 17.50
C GLY A 364 15.75 20.95 17.72
N TYR A 365 14.69 21.73 17.47
CA TYR A 365 14.70 23.17 17.75
C TYR A 365 14.78 23.46 19.25
N ALA A 366 14.12 22.65 20.08
CA ALA A 366 14.20 22.80 21.53
C ALA A 366 15.62 22.55 22.06
N TYR A 367 16.31 21.51 21.59
CA TYR A 367 17.69 21.20 22.00
C TYR A 367 18.78 22.09 21.39
N THR A 368 18.46 22.87 20.34
CA THR A 368 19.42 23.78 19.70
C THR A 368 19.29 25.23 20.17
N GLY A 369 18.58 25.47 21.28
CA GLY A 369 18.43 26.80 21.86
C GLY A 369 17.44 27.69 21.10
N ASN A 370 16.53 27.11 20.31
CA ASN A 370 15.47 27.82 19.58
C ASN A 370 14.06 27.52 20.15
N PRO A 371 13.81 27.76 21.46
CA PRO A 371 12.58 27.32 22.13
C PRO A 371 11.30 27.98 21.58
N GLU A 372 11.39 29.22 21.10
CA GLU A 372 10.21 29.91 20.53
C GLU A 372 9.76 29.29 19.20
N ILE A 373 10.70 28.83 18.35
CA ILE A 373 10.37 28.13 17.10
C ILE A 373 9.69 26.79 17.43
N ALA A 374 10.28 26.01 18.35
CA ALA A 374 9.73 24.74 18.80
C ALA A 374 8.30 24.90 19.37
N LYS A 375 8.07 25.98 20.12
CA LYS A 375 6.76 26.33 20.70
C LYS A 375 5.74 26.71 19.64
N GLU A 376 6.11 27.53 18.67
CA GLU A 376 5.20 27.91 17.58
C GLU A 376 4.82 26.69 16.74
N LEU A 377 5.79 25.85 16.37
CA LEU A 377 5.55 24.60 15.65
C LEU A 377 4.63 23.67 16.45
N SER A 378 4.83 23.52 17.76
CA SER A 378 3.95 22.72 18.62
C SER A 378 2.49 23.21 18.57
N ARG A 379 2.28 24.52 18.71
CA ARG A 379 0.95 25.13 18.66
C ARG A 379 0.29 24.99 17.29
N ASN A 380 1.05 25.10 16.21
CA ASN A 380 0.53 24.96 14.86
C ASN A 380 0.20 23.50 14.54
N ALA A 381 1.06 22.56 14.93
CA ALA A 381 0.87 21.13 14.70
C ALA A 381 -0.38 20.61 15.42
N ILE A 382 -0.59 20.95 16.71
CA ILE A 382 -1.76 20.48 17.46
C ILE A 382 -3.08 21.11 16.99
N LYS A 383 -3.07 22.36 16.49
CA LYS A 383 -4.25 22.98 15.89
C LYS A 383 -4.70 22.22 14.64
N LYS A 384 -3.74 21.76 13.83
CA LYS A 384 -4.01 20.95 12.63
C LYS A 384 -4.46 19.54 13.01
N GLU A 385 -3.87 18.96 14.04
CA GLU A 385 -4.08 17.56 14.43
C GLU A 385 -4.14 17.40 15.96
N PRO A 386 -5.34 17.46 16.57
CA PRO A 386 -5.52 17.35 18.01
C PRO A 386 -5.02 16.03 18.62
N ARG A 387 -4.96 14.95 17.83
CA ARG A 387 -4.48 13.64 18.32
C ARG A 387 -2.99 13.64 18.65
N LEU A 388 -2.24 14.66 18.21
CA LEU A 388 -0.81 14.85 18.50
C LEU A 388 -0.51 15.21 19.97
N ARG A 389 -1.54 15.61 20.75
CA ARG A 389 -1.38 16.11 22.12
C ARG A 389 -0.50 15.23 23.00
N LYS A 390 -0.71 13.90 22.98
CA LYS A 390 0.09 12.96 23.78
C LYS A 390 1.55 12.93 23.35
N GLY A 391 1.80 12.85 22.04
CA GLY A 391 3.16 12.90 21.49
C GLY A 391 3.91 14.19 21.88
N LEU A 392 3.23 15.33 21.84
CA LEU A 392 3.81 16.61 22.30
C LEU A 392 4.08 16.61 23.82
N CYS A 393 3.18 16.07 24.64
CA CYS A 393 3.40 15.98 26.07
C CYS A 393 4.65 15.15 26.41
N ILE A 394 4.82 14.00 25.77
CA ILE A 394 5.96 13.11 25.98
C ILE A 394 7.25 13.78 25.48
N LEU A 395 7.21 14.43 24.31
CA LEU A 395 8.34 15.19 23.78
C LEU A 395 8.78 16.29 24.73
N TRP A 396 7.86 17.15 25.17
CA TRP A 396 8.17 18.27 26.05
C TRP A 396 8.59 17.82 27.44
N GLU A 397 8.14 16.66 27.91
CA GLU A 397 8.67 16.04 29.13
C GLU A 397 10.13 15.63 28.98
N ARG A 398 10.50 14.95 27.88
CA ARG A 398 11.90 14.61 27.60
C ARG A 398 12.78 15.85 27.52
N VAL A 399 12.32 16.88 26.80
CA VAL A 399 13.04 18.16 26.68
C VAL A 399 13.24 18.82 28.05
N ASN A 400 12.21 18.81 28.90
CA ASN A 400 12.28 19.37 30.25
C ASN A 400 13.31 18.64 31.13
N ILE A 401 13.32 17.30 31.07
CA ILE A 401 14.24 16.47 31.88
C ILE A 401 15.69 16.57 31.40
N ASN A 402 15.91 16.55 30.08
CA ASN A 402 17.25 16.38 29.50
C ASN A 402 17.94 17.70 29.14
N SER A 403 17.21 18.82 29.02
CA SER A 403 17.83 20.10 28.73
C SER A 403 18.52 20.68 29.97
N SER A 404 19.73 21.21 29.79
CA SER A 404 20.45 22.00 30.80
C SER A 404 20.12 23.49 30.75
N GLU A 405 19.39 23.95 29.73
CA GLU A 405 19.06 25.37 29.54
C GLU A 405 17.74 25.74 30.21
N ILE A 406 17.78 26.68 31.16
CA ILE A 406 16.63 27.13 31.94
C ILE A 406 15.50 27.68 31.04
N SER A 407 15.84 28.43 29.99
CA SER A 407 14.87 29.00 29.04
C SER A 407 14.08 27.91 28.30
N VAL A 408 14.73 26.80 27.95
CA VAL A 408 14.12 25.64 27.31
C VAL A 408 13.21 24.89 28.30
N GLN A 409 13.67 24.69 29.53
CA GLN A 409 12.86 24.08 30.60
C GLN A 409 11.60 24.89 30.92
N GLU A 410 11.71 26.22 31.05
CA GLU A 410 10.55 27.09 31.25
C GLU A 410 9.54 27.00 30.08
N THR A 411 10.05 26.91 28.85
CA THR A 411 9.20 26.76 27.66
C THR A 411 8.49 25.42 27.66
N ALA A 412 9.19 24.34 28.03
CA ALA A 412 8.64 23.01 28.13
C ALA A 412 7.53 22.93 29.18
N LEU A 413 7.74 23.49 30.38
CA LEU A 413 6.73 23.54 31.44
C LEU A 413 5.48 24.32 30.99
N ARG A 414 5.65 25.51 30.39
CA ARG A 414 4.52 26.30 29.87
C ARG A 414 3.73 25.54 28.82
N LEU A 415 4.39 24.84 27.90
CA LEU A 415 3.70 24.06 26.88
C LEU A 415 3.00 22.83 27.45
N LYS A 416 3.59 22.15 28.43
CA LYS A 416 2.91 21.05 29.12
C LYS A 416 1.62 21.51 29.80
N ASP A 417 1.64 22.69 30.43
CA ASP A 417 0.46 23.30 31.04
C ASP A 417 -0.58 23.67 29.96
N GLU A 418 -0.17 24.32 28.87
CA GLU A 418 -1.06 24.66 27.73
C GLU A 418 -1.72 23.41 27.11
N LEU A 419 -1.00 22.30 27.05
CA LEU A 419 -1.46 21.03 26.48
C LEU A 419 -2.28 20.18 27.47
N ASN A 420 -2.42 20.64 28.72
CA ASN A 420 -3.01 19.87 29.82
C ASN A 420 -2.41 18.46 29.91
N CYS A 421 -1.08 18.36 29.86
CA CYS A 421 -0.40 17.08 30.05
C CYS A 421 -0.72 16.57 31.46
N ALA A 422 -1.34 15.39 31.56
CA ALA A 422 -1.54 14.76 32.85
C ALA A 422 -0.16 14.44 33.46
N PRO A 423 -0.01 14.48 34.79
CA PRO A 423 1.18 13.96 35.47
C PRO A 423 1.38 12.47 35.20
#